data_AF-A0A962D750-F1
#
_entry.id   AF-A0A962D750-F1
#
_cell.length_a   1.000
_cell.length_b   1.000
_cell.length_c   1.000
_cell.angle_alpha   90.00
_cell.angle_beta   90.00
_cell.angle_gamma   90.00
#
_symmetry.space_group_name_H-M   'P 1'
#
loop_
_entity.id
_entity.type
_entity.pdbx_description
1 polymer ?
#
loop_
_entity_poly.entity_id
_entity_poly.type
_entity_poly.pdbx_seq_one_letter_code
_entity_poly.pdbx_strand_id
1 'polypeptide(L)'
;ASYILRWPARQAAEASGVEVSVQKAMPAYFRSQRQIIIDTEALIAARFSPPAGQTPLSADEFAERADLLGVDQRILRLRYGQFLGEEAEGAPSSELQGRVAALREDGDDHDDHDDHEAHDQPEDRSAAADQHAGHDHGEGGADEGDGGFGSAISVLEEYGHTHDDAEATTLFDPATRALLRSALNAMWQSELALRQAQPRDSLPHQYRALDYIKQVQQASRIYLARVGLELPPIDPSRRLSGEAKGLARATDRLQVAQADDPVPAWWAASAEGSAPTAEQLAQLRAWLDQAAPATGDPLSLLAAAERWSADPECRPCQRDYQQALWPLLRLPPTRPPLRARPDAVGASYLQRLERLDASATEVP
;
A
#
# COMPACT_ATOMS: atom_id res chain seq x y z
N ALA A 1 26.60 -2.35 30.26
CA ALA A 1 25.88 -2.56 29.00
C ALA A 1 24.88 -1.44 28.82
N SER A 2 24.96 -0.68 27.73
CA SER A 2 23.97 0.36 27.39
C SER A 2 22.87 -0.26 26.54
N TYR A 3 21.62 -0.13 26.99
CA TYR A 3 20.45 -0.62 26.27
C TYR A 3 19.76 0.56 25.57
N ILE A 4 19.57 0.45 24.27
CA ILE A 4 18.75 1.38 23.49
C ILE A 4 17.36 0.78 23.37
N LEU A 5 16.38 1.38 24.05
CA LEU A 5 14.97 1.05 23.91
C LEU A 5 14.40 1.87 22.74
N ARG A 6 13.84 1.19 21.73
CA ARG A 6 13.00 1.81 20.70
C ARG A 6 11.56 1.47 20.99
N TRP A 7 10.76 2.50 21.24
CA TRP A 7 9.32 2.37 21.43
C TRP A 7 8.67 2.07 20.07
N PRO A 8 7.84 1.02 19.94
CA PRO A 8 7.07 0.80 18.71
C PRO A 8 6.03 1.92 18.57
N ALA A 9 5.84 2.42 17.34
CA ALA A 9 4.76 3.37 17.07
C ALA A 9 3.42 2.71 17.44
N ARG A 10 2.51 3.46 18.09
CA ARG A 10 1.14 3.01 18.35
C ARG A 10 0.54 2.55 17.02
N GLN A 11 0.23 1.26 16.92
CA GLN A 11 -0.59 0.74 15.84
C GLN A 11 -1.93 1.49 15.93
N ALA A 12 -2.30 2.20 14.86
CA ALA A 12 -3.64 2.73 14.72
C ALA A 12 -4.59 1.53 14.89
N ALA A 13 -5.50 1.63 15.87
CA ALA A 13 -6.41 0.56 16.21
C ALA A 13 -7.22 0.15 14.96
N GLU A 14 -6.95 -1.04 14.45
CA GLU A 14 -7.93 -1.79 13.67
C GLU A 14 -9.10 -2.07 14.62
N ALA A 15 -10.19 -1.31 14.47
CA ALA A 15 -11.35 -1.39 15.34
C ALA A 15 -12.15 -2.67 15.05
N SER A 16 -11.76 -3.77 15.71
CA SER A 16 -12.60 -4.95 15.87
C SER A 16 -13.47 -4.81 17.11
N GLY A 17 -14.75 -4.48 16.90
CA GLY A 17 -15.86 -4.85 17.79
C GLY A 17 -16.12 -3.98 19.01
N VAL A 18 -16.89 -2.89 18.83
CA VAL A 18 -17.96 -2.44 19.76
C VAL A 18 -19.04 -1.76 18.90
N GLU A 19 -20.30 -2.17 19.09
CA GLU A 19 -21.48 -1.59 18.46
C GLU A 19 -21.68 -0.13 18.88
N VAL A 20 -21.41 0.80 17.97
CA VAL A 20 -22.00 2.14 17.96
C VAL A 20 -22.57 2.34 16.57
N SER A 21 -23.90 2.39 16.50
CA SER A 21 -24.70 2.55 15.27
C SER A 21 -24.55 3.94 14.65
N VAL A 22 -23.39 4.21 14.08
CA VAL A 22 -23.23 5.19 13.00
C VAL A 22 -22.88 4.38 11.76
N GLN A 23 -23.73 4.49 10.74
CA GLN A 23 -23.70 3.74 9.49
C GLN A 23 -22.27 3.36 9.07
N LYS A 24 -22.03 2.05 8.98
CA LYS A 24 -20.79 1.44 8.50
C LYS A 24 -20.68 1.65 6.98
N ALA A 25 -20.51 2.90 6.56
CA ALA A 25 -20.06 3.18 5.21
C ALA A 25 -18.61 2.67 5.13
N MET A 26 -18.43 1.53 4.46
CA MET A 26 -17.12 1.11 3.97
C MET A 26 -16.44 2.34 3.35
N PRO A 27 -15.14 2.62 3.60
CA PRO A 27 -14.48 3.77 2.99
C PRO A 27 -14.75 3.72 1.49
N ALA A 28 -15.47 4.71 0.96
CA ALA A 28 -15.80 4.73 -0.46
C ALA A 28 -14.47 4.67 -1.23
N TYR A 29 -14.20 3.57 -1.91
CA TYR A 29 -13.01 3.41 -2.72
C TYR A 29 -13.09 4.44 -3.86
N PHE A 30 -12.35 5.53 -3.73
CA PHE A 30 -12.32 6.58 -4.73
C PHE A 30 -11.70 6.04 -6.02
N ARG A 31 -12.41 6.20 -7.15
CA ARG A 31 -11.84 5.90 -8.47
C ARG A 31 -10.71 6.89 -8.79
N SER A 32 -9.59 6.37 -9.26
CA SER A 32 -8.51 7.22 -9.80
C SER A 32 -8.86 7.75 -11.18
N GLN A 33 -8.21 8.84 -11.63
CA GLN A 33 -8.42 9.39 -12.99
C GLN A 33 -8.21 8.32 -14.08
N ARG A 34 -7.24 7.42 -13.89
CA ARG A 34 -6.98 6.32 -14.82
C ARG A 34 -8.14 5.32 -14.84
N GLN A 35 -8.74 5.03 -13.70
CA GLN A 35 -9.90 4.14 -13.63
C GLN A 35 -11.12 4.76 -14.32
N ILE A 36 -11.37 6.07 -14.13
CA ILE A 36 -12.45 6.78 -14.82
C ILE A 36 -12.27 6.72 -16.34
N ILE A 37 -11.04 6.86 -16.84
CA ILE A 37 -10.74 6.70 -18.28
C ILE A 37 -11.08 5.29 -18.76
N ILE A 38 -10.60 4.27 -18.05
CA ILE A 38 -10.85 2.87 -18.40
C ILE A 38 -12.36 2.58 -18.41
N ASP A 39 -13.09 3.05 -17.39
CA ASP A 39 -14.53 2.82 -17.27
C ASP A 39 -15.30 3.60 -18.36
N THR A 40 -14.84 4.80 -18.72
CA THR A 40 -15.41 5.58 -19.83
C THR A 40 -15.21 4.86 -21.17
N GLU A 41 -14.02 4.34 -21.44
CA GLU A 41 -13.72 3.57 -22.65
C GLU A 41 -14.53 2.28 -22.70
N ALA A 42 -14.65 1.58 -21.58
CA ALA A 42 -15.47 0.38 -21.45
C ALA A 42 -16.96 0.69 -21.70
N LEU A 43 -17.48 1.80 -21.18
CA LEU A 43 -18.85 2.24 -21.43
C LEU A 43 -19.11 2.53 -22.91
N ILE A 44 -18.16 3.19 -23.60
CA ILE A 44 -18.23 3.43 -25.04
C ILE A 44 -18.20 2.10 -25.81
N ALA A 45 -17.31 1.18 -25.43
CA ALA A 45 -17.23 -0.14 -26.07
C ALA A 45 -18.53 -0.93 -25.88
N ALA A 46 -19.10 -0.96 -24.67
CA ALA A 46 -20.34 -1.66 -24.38
C ALA A 46 -21.54 -1.14 -25.20
N ARG A 47 -21.59 0.17 -25.52
CA ARG A 47 -22.68 0.76 -26.30
C ARG A 47 -22.51 0.61 -27.81
N PHE A 48 -21.28 0.71 -28.32
CA PHE A 48 -21.02 0.86 -29.76
C PHE A 48 -20.23 -0.31 -30.39
N SER A 49 -19.59 -1.15 -29.57
CA SER A 49 -18.82 -2.30 -30.04
C SER A 49 -18.76 -3.41 -28.97
N PRO A 50 -19.92 -3.94 -28.52
CA PRO A 50 -19.96 -4.94 -27.46
C PRO A 50 -19.30 -6.27 -27.88
N PRO A 51 -18.81 -7.07 -26.91
CA PRO A 51 -18.30 -8.42 -27.16
C PRO A 51 -19.34 -9.32 -27.84
N ALA A 52 -18.87 -10.33 -28.59
CA ALA A 52 -19.76 -11.30 -29.23
C ALA A 52 -20.65 -11.99 -28.19
N GLY A 53 -21.97 -11.92 -28.38
CA GLY A 53 -22.97 -12.49 -27.46
C GLY A 53 -23.54 -11.51 -26.44
N GLN A 54 -23.14 -10.24 -26.45
CA GLN A 54 -23.73 -9.20 -25.59
C GLN A 54 -24.56 -8.19 -26.39
N THR A 55 -25.69 -7.80 -25.84
CA THR A 55 -26.56 -6.76 -26.42
C THR A 55 -25.98 -5.37 -26.12
N PRO A 56 -25.98 -4.43 -27.10
CA PRO A 56 -25.60 -3.05 -26.83
C PRO A 56 -26.47 -2.43 -25.74
N LEU A 57 -25.87 -1.62 -24.87
CA LEU A 57 -26.60 -0.86 -23.85
C LEU A 57 -27.70 0.00 -24.47
N SER A 58 -28.84 0.12 -23.77
CA SER A 58 -29.88 1.08 -24.15
C SER A 58 -29.39 2.52 -24.01
N ALA A 59 -30.14 3.48 -24.57
CA ALA A 59 -29.79 4.90 -24.45
C ALA A 59 -29.87 5.37 -22.99
N ASP A 60 -30.87 4.89 -22.25
CA ASP A 60 -31.11 5.29 -20.86
C ASP A 60 -30.05 4.72 -19.92
N GLU A 61 -29.73 3.42 -20.03
CA GLU A 61 -28.65 2.80 -19.25
C GLU A 61 -27.28 3.43 -19.54
N PHE A 62 -27.03 3.80 -20.81
CA PHE A 62 -25.80 4.48 -21.18
C PHE A 62 -25.69 5.87 -20.55
N ALA A 63 -26.80 6.63 -20.53
CA ALA A 63 -26.85 7.95 -19.91
C ALA A 63 -26.69 7.87 -18.38
N GLU A 64 -27.35 6.91 -17.73
CA GLU A 64 -27.23 6.68 -16.29
C GLU A 64 -25.80 6.31 -15.88
N ARG A 65 -25.20 5.34 -16.59
CA ARG A 65 -23.80 4.95 -16.33
C ARG A 65 -22.83 6.09 -16.61
N ALA A 66 -23.11 6.95 -17.59
CA ALA A 66 -22.30 8.13 -17.85
C ALA A 66 -22.40 9.17 -16.71
N ASP A 67 -23.60 9.40 -16.15
CA ASP A 67 -23.77 10.32 -15.01
C ASP A 67 -23.05 9.80 -13.76
N LEU A 68 -23.09 8.49 -13.49
CA LEU A 68 -22.34 7.87 -12.40
C LEU A 68 -20.82 8.13 -12.52
N LEU A 69 -20.26 8.01 -13.72
CA LEU A 69 -18.86 8.39 -13.98
C LEU A 69 -18.62 9.90 -13.80
N GLY A 70 -19.61 10.73 -14.14
CA GLY A 70 -19.59 12.17 -13.87
C GLY A 70 -19.53 12.48 -12.36
N VAL A 71 -20.27 11.72 -11.54
CA VAL A 71 -20.20 11.83 -10.07
C VAL A 71 -18.82 11.42 -9.55
N ASP A 72 -18.24 10.32 -10.04
CA ASP A 72 -16.89 9.92 -9.66
C ASP A 72 -15.84 10.99 -10.03
N GLN A 73 -15.98 11.59 -11.22
CA GLN A 73 -15.11 12.67 -11.68
C GLN A 73 -15.23 13.92 -10.80
N ARG A 74 -16.46 14.27 -10.36
CA ARG A 74 -16.71 15.36 -9.40
C ARG A 74 -16.03 15.10 -8.07
N ILE A 75 -16.21 13.90 -7.52
CA ILE A 75 -15.62 13.51 -6.23
C ILE A 75 -14.09 13.62 -6.31
N LEU A 76 -13.49 13.12 -7.39
CA LEU A 76 -12.05 13.24 -7.62
C LEU A 76 -11.60 14.71 -7.70
N ARG A 77 -12.35 15.54 -8.44
CA ARG A 77 -12.07 16.98 -8.58
C ARG A 77 -12.11 17.71 -7.23
N LEU A 78 -13.14 17.48 -6.43
CA LEU A 78 -13.29 18.12 -5.11
C LEU A 78 -12.14 17.73 -4.18
N ARG A 79 -11.71 16.46 -4.22
CA ARG A 79 -10.57 15.98 -3.43
C ARG A 79 -9.27 16.70 -3.81
N TYR A 80 -9.01 16.89 -5.11
CA TYR A 80 -7.85 17.67 -5.56
C TYR A 80 -7.99 19.18 -5.29
N GLY A 81 -9.22 19.71 -5.31
CA GLY A 81 -9.54 21.10 -4.96
C GLY A 81 -9.24 21.43 -3.50
N GLN A 82 -9.53 20.51 -2.59
CA GLN A 82 -9.18 20.66 -1.17
C GLN A 82 -7.68 20.91 -0.94
N PHE A 83 -6.80 20.30 -1.74
CA PHE A 83 -5.34 20.53 -1.66
C PHE A 83 -4.90 21.92 -2.12
N LEU A 84 -5.78 22.65 -2.81
CA LEU A 84 -5.50 23.98 -3.35
C LEU A 84 -5.87 25.09 -2.35
N GLY A 85 -6.55 24.76 -1.25
CA GLY A 85 -7.10 25.75 -0.30
C GLY A 85 -8.27 26.56 -0.88
N GLU A 86 -8.74 26.20 -2.07
CA GLU A 86 -9.95 26.76 -2.65
C GLU A 86 -11.13 26.02 -2.01
N GLU A 87 -11.76 26.62 -0.99
CA GLU A 87 -13.03 26.11 -0.45
C GLU A 87 -14.03 26.04 -1.60
N ALA A 88 -14.22 24.83 -2.15
CA ALA A 88 -15.19 24.60 -3.19
C ALA A 88 -16.58 24.76 -2.56
N GLU A 89 -17.35 25.72 -3.06
CA GLU A 89 -18.79 25.82 -2.81
C GLU A 89 -19.42 24.41 -2.94
N GLY A 90 -19.83 23.85 -1.81
CA GLY A 90 -20.48 22.54 -1.74
C GLY A 90 -19.54 21.35 -1.56
N ALA A 91 -19.19 21.06 -0.30
CA ALA A 91 -18.88 19.70 0.12
C ALA A 91 -19.96 18.73 -0.42
N PRO A 92 -19.59 17.52 -0.89
CA PRO A 92 -20.57 16.55 -1.34
C PRO A 92 -21.47 16.21 -0.15
N SER A 93 -22.78 16.42 -0.28
CA SER A 93 -23.72 15.99 0.74
C SER A 93 -23.59 14.47 0.92
N SER A 94 -23.66 14.02 2.17
CA SER A 94 -23.69 12.60 2.55
C SER A 94 -24.72 11.81 1.73
N GLU A 95 -25.82 12.46 1.32
CA GLU A 95 -26.84 11.91 0.43
C GLU A 95 -26.33 11.52 -0.96
N LEU A 96 -25.40 12.28 -1.55
CA LEU A 96 -24.85 11.97 -2.88
C LEU A 96 -23.93 10.74 -2.82
N GLN A 97 -23.23 10.55 -1.70
CA GLN A 97 -22.40 9.36 -1.44
C GLN A 97 -23.26 8.12 -1.16
N GLY A 98 -24.38 8.29 -0.45
CA GLY A 98 -25.36 7.22 -0.22
C GLY A 98 -26.03 6.71 -1.51
N ARG A 99 -26.38 7.61 -2.44
CA ARG A 99 -26.97 7.22 -3.75
C ARG A 99 -26.02 6.42 -4.63
N VAL A 100 -24.73 6.74 -4.61
CA VAL A 100 -23.70 6.01 -5.40
C VAL A 100 -23.43 4.62 -4.81
N ALA A 101 -23.58 4.43 -3.50
CA ALA A 101 -23.48 3.12 -2.86
C ALA A 101 -24.72 2.26 -3.15
N ALA A 102 -25.93 2.84 -3.09
CA ALA A 102 -27.19 2.13 -3.36
C ALA A 102 -27.31 1.68 -4.83
N LEU A 103 -26.92 2.51 -5.79
CA LEU A 103 -26.94 2.16 -7.24
C LEU A 103 -25.88 1.12 -7.64
N ARG A 104 -24.99 0.71 -6.72
CA ARG A 104 -23.98 -0.34 -6.95
C ARG A 104 -24.41 -1.71 -6.45
N GLU A 105 -25.39 -1.80 -5.56
CA GLU A 105 -25.88 -3.08 -5.02
C GLU A 105 -26.95 -3.73 -5.90
N ASP A 106 -27.64 -2.98 -6.76
CA ASP A 106 -28.71 -3.50 -7.66
C ASP A 106 -28.20 -4.01 -9.04
N GLY A 107 -26.90 -4.28 -9.17
CA GLY A 107 -26.27 -4.63 -10.46
C GLY A 107 -26.02 -6.11 -10.75
N ASP A 108 -26.39 -7.02 -9.84
CA ASP A 108 -25.99 -8.44 -9.93
C ASP A 108 -27.05 -9.37 -9.31
N ASP A 109 -28.20 -9.54 -10.00
CA ASP A 109 -28.91 -10.82 -10.15
C ASP A 109 -30.21 -10.61 -10.96
N HIS A 110 -30.27 -11.19 -12.15
CA HIS A 110 -31.54 -11.42 -12.84
C HIS A 110 -31.52 -12.82 -13.46
N ASP A 111 -32.19 -13.76 -12.80
CA ASP A 111 -32.83 -14.92 -13.41
C ASP A 111 -34.01 -15.32 -12.52
N ASP A 112 -35.24 -14.97 -12.94
CA ASP A 112 -36.27 -15.94 -13.34
C ASP A 112 -37.66 -15.28 -13.47
N HIS A 113 -38.40 -15.79 -14.45
CA HIS A 113 -39.75 -15.45 -14.86
C HIS A 113 -40.82 -15.73 -13.78
N ASP A 114 -41.92 -14.96 -13.77
CA ASP A 114 -43.23 -15.46 -14.21
C ASP A 114 -44.39 -14.45 -14.06
N ASP A 115 -45.38 -14.68 -14.92
CA ASP A 115 -46.61 -13.95 -15.23
C ASP A 115 -47.53 -13.56 -14.05
N HIS A 116 -48.34 -12.51 -14.23
CA HIS A 116 -49.81 -12.61 -14.34
C HIS A 116 -50.54 -11.26 -14.48
N GLU A 117 -51.73 -11.39 -15.09
CA GLU A 117 -52.53 -10.40 -15.81
C GLU A 117 -53.32 -9.35 -14.99
N ALA A 118 -53.65 -8.28 -15.73
CA ALA A 118 -54.88 -7.49 -15.80
C ALA A 118 -55.99 -7.61 -14.73
N HIS A 119 -56.51 -6.45 -14.32
CA HIS A 119 -57.96 -6.26 -14.22
C HIS A 119 -58.39 -4.80 -14.48
N ASP A 120 -59.47 -4.69 -15.26
CA ASP A 120 -60.19 -3.50 -15.70
C ASP A 120 -60.88 -2.68 -14.59
N GLN A 121 -61.18 -1.43 -14.98
CA GLN A 121 -61.84 -0.26 -14.33
C GLN A 121 -63.34 -0.51 -13.88
N PRO A 122 -64.22 0.47 -13.49
CA PRO A 122 -64.16 1.96 -13.64
C PRO A 122 -64.95 2.90 -12.66
N GLU A 123 -64.92 4.21 -13.02
CA GLU A 123 -65.78 5.40 -12.74
C GLU A 123 -65.96 5.95 -11.29
N ASP A 124 -65.79 7.27 -11.06
CA ASP A 124 -66.86 8.27 -11.28
C ASP A 124 -66.37 9.75 -11.12
N ARG A 125 -67.15 10.64 -11.76
CA ARG A 125 -67.05 12.05 -12.21
C ARG A 125 -66.76 13.10 -11.12
N SER A 126 -66.28 14.33 -11.38
CA SER A 126 -66.89 15.43 -12.18
C SER A 126 -65.91 16.64 -12.18
N ALA A 127 -65.44 17.17 -13.32
CA ALA A 127 -65.98 18.31 -14.09
C ALA A 127 -66.09 19.67 -13.35
N ALA A 128 -65.24 20.65 -13.72
CA ALA A 128 -65.67 21.96 -14.24
C ALA A 128 -64.46 22.85 -14.62
N ALA A 129 -64.56 23.45 -15.80
CA ALA A 129 -63.64 24.40 -16.41
C ALA A 129 -63.75 25.82 -15.80
N ASP A 130 -62.74 26.67 -15.94
CA ASP A 130 -62.76 27.73 -16.96
C ASP A 130 -61.42 28.49 -17.07
N GLN A 131 -61.23 29.06 -18.25
CA GLN A 131 -60.07 29.77 -18.76
C GLN A 131 -59.98 31.21 -18.21
N HIS A 132 -58.80 31.84 -18.23
CA HIS A 132 -58.59 33.19 -18.76
C HIS A 132 -57.10 33.60 -18.74
N ALA A 133 -56.78 34.49 -19.68
CA ALA A 133 -55.47 34.83 -20.20
C ALA A 133 -54.91 36.16 -19.66
N GLY A 134 -53.58 36.32 -19.75
CA GLY A 134 -52.94 37.56 -20.24
C GLY A 134 -52.42 38.59 -19.23
N HIS A 135 -51.24 39.12 -19.56
CA HIS A 135 -50.50 40.31 -19.07
C HIS A 135 -49.54 40.11 -17.88
N ASP A 136 -48.21 40.23 -18.03
CA ASP A 136 -47.33 41.34 -18.47
C ASP A 136 -46.91 42.27 -17.30
N HIS A 137 -45.65 42.70 -17.37
CA HIS A 137 -44.71 43.13 -16.32
C HIS A 137 -45.09 44.32 -15.42
N GLY A 138 -44.55 44.34 -14.18
CA GLY A 138 -44.47 45.54 -13.35
C GLY A 138 -43.78 45.33 -12.00
N GLU A 139 -42.79 46.18 -11.68
CA GLU A 139 -41.87 46.15 -10.54
C GLU A 139 -42.50 46.37 -9.15
N GLY A 140 -41.80 45.88 -8.12
CA GLY A 140 -41.61 46.61 -6.85
C GLY A 140 -42.58 46.30 -5.70
N GLY A 141 -42.08 45.65 -4.66
CA GLY A 141 -42.74 45.56 -3.36
C GLY A 141 -42.11 44.52 -2.46
N ALA A 142 -41.27 44.97 -1.53
CA ALA A 142 -40.69 44.18 -0.46
C ALA A 142 -41.76 43.42 0.33
N ASP A 143 -41.48 42.16 0.65
CA ASP A 143 -42.09 41.48 1.79
C ASP A 143 -40.97 40.79 2.58
N GLU A 144 -40.64 41.43 3.71
CA GLU A 144 -39.78 40.91 4.75
C GLU A 144 -40.57 39.86 5.54
N GLY A 145 -40.08 38.62 5.52
CA GLY A 145 -40.61 37.51 6.30
C GLY A 145 -39.54 36.85 7.17
N ASP A 146 -39.36 37.44 8.35
CA ASP A 146 -38.93 36.79 9.61
C ASP A 146 -37.48 36.24 9.72
N GLY A 147 -36.52 37.17 9.73
CA GLY A 147 -35.22 36.96 10.37
C GLY A 147 -35.31 37.19 11.89
N GLY A 148 -35.68 36.15 12.63
CA GLY A 148 -35.72 36.19 14.10
C GLY A 148 -34.38 36.56 14.72
N PHE A 149 -34.36 37.63 15.53
CA PHE A 149 -33.23 38.05 16.35
C PHE A 149 -32.80 36.90 17.29
N GLY A 150 -31.61 36.34 17.04
CA GLY A 150 -31.05 35.23 17.82
C GLY A 150 -30.97 33.87 17.10
N SER A 151 -31.20 33.80 15.79
CA SER A 151 -30.91 32.56 15.04
C SER A 151 -29.39 32.31 15.01
N ALA A 152 -28.97 31.09 15.39
CA ALA A 152 -27.57 30.68 15.38
C ALA A 152 -26.93 30.74 13.98
N ILE A 153 -27.76 30.84 12.94
CA ILE A 153 -27.37 30.92 11.53
C ILE A 153 -26.89 32.34 11.19
N SER A 154 -27.55 33.38 11.70
CA SER A 154 -27.17 34.78 11.43
C SER A 154 -25.87 35.19 12.13
N VAL A 155 -25.56 34.62 13.30
CA VAL A 155 -24.27 34.85 13.98
C VAL A 155 -23.12 34.12 13.29
N LEU A 156 -23.39 32.95 12.68
CA LEU A 156 -22.41 32.24 11.87
C LEU A 156 -22.06 32.98 10.58
N GLU A 157 -23.01 33.75 10.02
CA GLU A 157 -22.80 34.50 8.76
C GLU A 157 -22.03 35.81 8.99
N GLU A 158 -22.20 36.46 10.15
CA GLU A 158 -21.46 37.69 10.51
C GLU A 158 -20.07 37.43 11.12
N TYR A 159 -19.80 36.22 11.65
CA TYR A 159 -18.49 35.82 12.21
C TYR A 159 -17.79 34.69 11.45
N GLY A 160 -18.40 34.14 10.40
CA GLY A 160 -17.89 33.05 9.59
C GLY A 160 -16.96 33.52 8.48
N HIS A 161 -15.92 34.30 8.81
CA HIS A 161 -14.74 34.31 7.95
C HIS A 161 -13.98 33.00 8.22
N THR A 162 -14.30 31.94 7.46
CA THR A 162 -13.36 30.84 7.32
C THR A 162 -12.12 31.44 6.67
N HIS A 163 -11.12 31.68 7.50
CA HIS A 163 -9.82 32.12 7.04
C HIS A 163 -9.35 31.09 6.02
N ASP A 164 -8.96 31.57 4.83
CA ASP A 164 -8.10 30.86 3.90
C ASP A 164 -7.22 29.92 4.73
N ASP A 165 -7.30 28.61 4.51
CA ASP A 165 -6.36 27.66 5.10
C ASP A 165 -4.98 27.97 4.51
N ALA A 166 -4.35 29.01 5.06
CA ALA A 166 -3.12 29.60 4.57
C ALA A 166 -1.97 28.58 4.61
N GLU A 167 -2.12 27.52 5.40
CA GLU A 167 -1.22 26.36 5.39
C GLU A 167 -1.20 25.63 4.03
N ALA A 168 -2.35 25.42 3.36
CA ALA A 168 -2.40 24.77 2.05
C ALA A 168 -1.74 25.63 0.94
N THR A 169 -1.73 26.95 1.14
CA THR A 169 -1.07 27.89 0.20
C THR A 169 0.45 27.72 0.18
N THR A 170 1.05 27.18 1.24
CA THR A 170 2.52 27.01 1.33
C THR A 170 3.03 25.66 0.81
N LEU A 171 2.15 24.69 0.53
CA LEU A 171 2.55 23.32 0.20
C LEU A 171 3.15 23.18 -1.20
N PHE A 172 2.70 24.01 -2.15
CA PHE A 172 3.12 23.94 -3.56
C PHE A 172 3.71 25.26 -4.05
N ASP A 173 4.73 25.18 -4.90
CA ASP A 173 5.21 26.33 -5.64
C ASP A 173 4.14 26.85 -6.63
N PRO A 174 4.21 28.13 -7.06
CA PRO A 174 3.21 28.71 -7.95
C PRO A 174 3.01 27.97 -9.28
N ALA A 175 4.04 27.33 -9.83
CA ALA A 175 3.93 26.60 -11.09
C ALA A 175 3.20 25.27 -10.90
N THR A 176 3.52 24.52 -9.84
CA THR A 176 2.78 23.31 -9.46
C THR A 176 1.32 23.61 -9.17
N ARG A 177 1.02 24.75 -8.54
CA ARG A 177 -0.36 25.22 -8.31
C ARG A 177 -1.12 25.48 -9.62
N ALA A 178 -0.47 26.13 -10.59
CA ALA A 178 -1.08 26.38 -11.89
C ALA A 178 -1.37 25.09 -12.67
N LEU A 179 -0.49 24.08 -12.56
CA LEU A 179 -0.73 22.75 -13.13
C LEU A 179 -1.92 22.06 -12.46
N LEU A 180 -2.04 22.13 -11.14
CA LEU A 180 -3.17 21.55 -10.41
C LEU A 180 -4.50 22.22 -10.80
N ARG A 181 -4.55 23.56 -10.92
CA ARG A 181 -5.72 24.27 -11.46
C ARG A 181 -6.09 23.83 -12.87
N SER A 182 -5.09 23.64 -13.73
CA SER A 182 -5.30 23.15 -15.09
C SER A 182 -5.91 21.74 -15.10
N ALA A 183 -5.48 20.88 -14.17
CA ALA A 183 -6.08 19.56 -13.95
C ALA A 183 -7.54 19.67 -13.53
N LEU A 184 -7.86 20.51 -12.52
CA LEU A 184 -9.23 20.70 -12.03
C LEU A 184 -10.17 21.23 -13.11
N ASN A 185 -9.72 22.18 -13.93
CA ASN A 185 -10.48 22.69 -15.07
C ASN A 185 -10.75 21.61 -16.12
N ALA A 186 -9.75 20.76 -16.42
CA ALA A 186 -9.95 19.63 -17.33
C ALA A 186 -10.94 18.60 -16.75
N MET A 187 -10.86 18.31 -15.44
CA MET A 187 -11.82 17.43 -14.76
C MET A 187 -13.26 17.99 -14.80
N TRP A 188 -13.44 19.31 -14.64
CA TRP A 188 -14.76 19.95 -14.75
C TRP A 188 -15.36 19.76 -16.13
N GLN A 189 -14.58 19.99 -17.19
CA GLN A 189 -15.06 19.81 -18.55
C GLN A 189 -15.40 18.34 -18.86
N SER A 190 -14.61 17.40 -18.31
CA SER A 190 -14.95 15.98 -18.38
C SER A 190 -16.25 15.65 -17.65
N GLU A 191 -16.43 16.17 -16.43
CA GLU A 191 -17.65 16.01 -15.65
C GLU A 191 -18.87 16.51 -16.45
N LEU A 192 -18.78 17.71 -17.02
CA LEU A 192 -19.83 18.32 -17.83
C LEU A 192 -20.24 17.46 -19.02
N ALA A 193 -19.27 16.88 -19.76
CA ALA A 193 -19.54 16.02 -20.90
C ALA A 193 -20.15 14.66 -20.47
N LEU A 194 -19.68 14.08 -19.36
CA LEU A 194 -20.22 12.83 -18.81
C LEU A 194 -21.69 13.00 -18.38
N ARG A 195 -22.03 14.12 -17.73
CA ARG A 195 -23.41 14.46 -17.33
C ARG A 195 -24.36 14.71 -18.49
N GLN A 196 -23.83 15.04 -19.67
CA GLN A 196 -24.60 15.20 -20.90
C GLN A 196 -24.72 13.90 -21.71
N ALA A 197 -24.38 12.75 -21.12
CA ALA A 197 -24.31 11.47 -21.80
C ALA A 197 -23.40 11.48 -23.05
N GLN A 198 -22.32 12.26 -22.99
CA GLN A 198 -21.28 12.35 -24.03
C GLN A 198 -19.91 11.79 -23.57
N PRO A 199 -19.78 10.48 -23.22
CA PRO A 199 -18.50 9.87 -22.84
C PRO A 199 -17.36 10.03 -23.87
N ARG A 200 -17.66 10.04 -25.17
CA ARG A 200 -16.62 10.20 -26.21
C ARG A 200 -15.96 11.58 -26.15
N ASP A 201 -16.77 12.62 -25.92
CA ASP A 201 -16.29 14.00 -25.86
C ASP A 201 -15.59 14.30 -24.53
N SER A 202 -15.85 13.51 -23.48
CA SER A 202 -15.18 13.65 -22.19
C SER A 202 -13.74 13.10 -22.21
N LEU A 203 -13.43 12.07 -23.00
CA LEU A 203 -12.11 11.41 -23.02
C LEU A 203 -10.92 12.37 -23.22
N PRO A 204 -10.93 13.32 -24.19
CA PRO A 204 -9.83 14.28 -24.35
C PRO A 204 -9.58 15.15 -23.11
N HIS A 205 -10.62 15.43 -22.32
CA HIS A 205 -10.52 16.18 -21.07
C HIS A 205 -9.97 15.30 -19.94
N GLN A 206 -10.41 14.05 -19.86
CA GLN A 206 -9.89 13.08 -18.89
C GLN A 206 -8.38 12.81 -19.09
N TYR A 207 -7.94 12.66 -20.34
CA TYR A 207 -6.54 12.47 -20.68
C TYR A 207 -5.70 13.70 -20.34
N ARG A 208 -6.19 14.92 -20.62
CA ARG A 208 -5.54 16.16 -20.19
C ARG A 208 -5.44 16.27 -18.67
N ALA A 209 -6.50 15.94 -17.95
CA ALA A 209 -6.49 15.93 -16.49
C ALA A 209 -5.43 14.95 -15.95
N LEU A 210 -5.36 13.73 -16.51
CA LEU A 210 -4.35 12.74 -16.13
C LEU A 210 -2.92 13.24 -16.39
N ASP A 211 -2.69 13.91 -17.52
CA ASP A 211 -1.39 14.46 -17.86
C ASP A 211 -0.95 15.55 -16.87
N TYR A 212 -1.81 16.51 -16.55
CA TYR A 212 -1.52 17.52 -15.53
C TYR A 212 -1.27 16.92 -14.15
N ILE A 213 -2.04 15.91 -13.73
CA ILE A 213 -1.80 15.20 -12.46
C ILE A 213 -0.40 14.56 -12.45
N LYS A 214 0.03 13.95 -13.56
CA LYS A 214 1.38 13.36 -13.67
C LYS A 214 2.46 14.44 -13.57
N GLN A 215 2.27 15.59 -14.21
CA GLN A 215 3.20 16.71 -14.13
C GLN A 215 3.30 17.24 -12.68
N VAL A 216 2.18 17.37 -11.96
CA VAL A 216 2.15 17.73 -10.52
C VAL A 216 2.90 16.70 -9.67
N GLN A 217 2.70 15.40 -9.93
CA GLN A 217 3.41 14.33 -9.22
C GLN A 217 4.93 14.36 -9.48
N GLN A 218 5.35 14.72 -10.69
CA GLN A 218 6.76 14.85 -11.05
C GLN A 218 7.38 16.11 -10.43
N ALA A 219 6.64 17.23 -10.40
CA ALA A 219 7.10 18.48 -9.82
C ALA A 219 7.25 18.41 -8.29
N SER A 220 6.34 17.69 -7.62
CA SER A 220 6.43 17.44 -6.17
C SER A 220 7.50 16.41 -5.79
N ARG A 221 8.06 15.68 -6.78
CA ARG A 221 9.10 14.69 -6.51
C ARG A 221 10.42 15.38 -6.22
N ILE A 222 10.78 15.43 -4.94
CA ILE A 222 12.11 15.84 -4.50
C ILE A 222 13.10 14.74 -4.92
N TYR A 223 13.83 14.97 -6.01
CA TYR A 223 14.97 14.15 -6.37
C TYR A 223 16.11 14.48 -5.42
N LEU A 224 16.15 13.79 -4.28
CA LEU A 224 17.38 13.72 -3.52
C LEU A 224 18.36 12.92 -4.40
N ALA A 225 19.25 13.63 -5.08
CA ALA A 225 20.39 12.98 -5.69
C ALA A 225 21.05 12.18 -4.57
N ARG A 226 21.06 10.85 -4.71
CA ARG A 226 21.91 10.02 -3.87
C ARG A 226 23.32 10.34 -4.35
N VAL A 227 23.85 11.48 -3.92
CA VAL A 227 25.26 11.80 -4.00
C VAL A 227 25.91 10.68 -3.22
N GLY A 228 26.37 9.66 -3.95
CA GLY A 228 27.31 8.72 -3.39
C GLY A 228 28.44 9.54 -2.81
N LEU A 229 29.02 9.07 -1.71
CA LEU A 229 30.24 9.65 -1.19
C LEU A 229 31.29 9.56 -2.31
N GLU A 230 31.51 10.66 -3.03
CA GLU A 230 32.73 10.83 -3.81
C GLU A 230 33.84 11.00 -2.79
N LEU A 231 34.40 9.87 -2.37
CA LEU A 231 35.57 9.87 -1.52
C LEU A 231 36.72 10.49 -2.33
N PRO A 232 37.49 11.42 -1.75
CA PRO A 232 38.69 11.93 -2.40
C PRO A 232 39.60 10.75 -2.77
N PRO A 233 40.30 10.82 -3.91
CA PRO A 233 41.18 9.74 -4.35
C PRO A 233 42.20 9.42 -3.25
N ILE A 234 42.36 8.13 -2.97
CA ILE A 234 43.32 7.66 -1.96
C ILE A 234 44.74 8.01 -2.41
N ASP A 235 45.51 8.63 -1.53
CA ASP A 235 46.94 8.85 -1.74
C ASP A 235 47.71 7.56 -1.38
N PRO A 236 48.27 6.83 -2.35
CA PRO A 236 48.98 5.57 -2.10
C PRO A 236 50.25 5.78 -1.27
N SER A 237 50.84 6.98 -1.26
CA SER A 237 52.05 7.28 -0.49
C SER A 237 51.79 7.37 1.02
N ARG A 238 50.55 7.66 1.41
CA ARG A 238 50.11 7.79 2.81
C ARG A 238 49.32 6.57 3.29
N ARG A 239 49.02 5.63 2.41
CA ARG A 239 48.28 4.41 2.74
C ARG A 239 49.17 3.51 3.59
N LEU A 240 48.69 3.14 4.78
CA LEU A 240 49.39 2.25 5.74
C LEU A 240 50.68 2.82 6.35
N SER A 241 50.92 4.14 6.23
CA SER A 241 52.09 4.80 6.81
C SER A 241 51.88 5.35 8.24
N GLY A 242 50.70 5.09 8.83
CA GLY A 242 50.36 5.58 10.18
C GLY A 242 51.02 4.75 11.29
N GLU A 243 51.41 5.40 12.38
CA GLU A 243 51.91 4.70 13.58
C GLU A 243 50.75 3.98 14.29
N ALA A 244 50.80 2.65 14.35
CA ALA A 244 49.77 1.83 15.02
C ALA A 244 49.95 1.74 16.55
N LYS A 245 50.60 2.72 17.18
CA LYS A 245 50.93 2.69 18.61
C LYS A 245 49.67 2.90 19.45
N GLY A 246 49.29 1.90 20.25
CA GLY A 246 48.13 1.95 21.14
C GLY A 246 46.80 1.50 20.53
N LEU A 247 46.79 1.07 19.26
CA LEU A 247 45.61 0.48 18.64
C LEU A 247 45.50 -1.00 19.06
N ALA A 248 44.52 -1.33 19.89
CA ALA A 248 44.14 -2.72 20.12
C ALA A 248 43.55 -3.29 18.83
N ARG A 249 43.99 -4.49 18.41
CA ARG A 249 43.29 -5.23 17.35
C ARG A 249 41.85 -5.43 17.81
N ALA A 250 40.90 -4.90 17.05
CA ALA A 250 39.51 -5.30 17.20
C ALA A 250 39.47 -6.81 16.89
N THR A 251 39.33 -7.62 17.94
CA THR A 251 39.02 -9.04 17.79
C THR A 251 37.72 -9.11 17.00
N ASP A 252 37.76 -9.85 15.90
CA ASP A 252 36.58 -10.07 15.07
C ASP A 252 35.42 -10.51 15.96
N ARG A 253 34.24 -9.90 15.78
CA ARG A 253 33.05 -10.25 16.58
C ARG A 253 32.38 -11.52 16.07
N LEU A 254 33.04 -12.25 15.17
CA LEU A 254 32.64 -13.59 14.77
C LEU A 254 32.71 -14.50 15.99
N GLN A 255 31.53 -14.84 16.52
CA GLN A 255 31.43 -15.94 17.46
C GLN A 255 31.64 -17.24 16.70
N VAL A 256 32.51 -18.09 17.23
CA VAL A 256 32.71 -19.45 16.70
C VAL A 256 31.36 -20.14 16.70
N ALA A 257 30.92 -20.61 15.52
CA ALA A 257 29.73 -21.43 15.44
C ALA A 257 29.98 -22.72 16.23
N GLN A 258 29.23 -22.92 17.31
CA GLN A 258 29.14 -24.22 17.97
C GLN A 258 28.23 -25.09 17.09
N ALA A 259 28.83 -25.94 16.27
CA ALA A 259 28.12 -26.99 15.58
C ALA A 259 28.38 -28.30 16.33
N ASP A 260 27.33 -29.07 16.62
CA ASP A 260 27.45 -30.49 17.05
C ASP A 260 27.91 -31.41 15.90
N ASP A 261 28.44 -30.82 14.83
CA ASP A 261 28.88 -31.47 13.60
C ASP A 261 30.41 -31.58 13.62
N PRO A 262 31.00 -32.79 13.50
CA PRO A 262 32.44 -32.96 13.47
C PRO A 262 33.11 -32.51 12.14
N VAL A 263 32.32 -32.34 11.06
CA VAL A 263 32.84 -32.04 9.72
C VAL A 263 33.68 -30.76 9.64
N PRO A 264 33.28 -29.61 10.26
CA PRO A 264 34.11 -28.40 10.27
C PRO A 264 35.45 -28.57 10.97
N ALA A 265 35.51 -29.40 12.03
CA ALA A 265 36.76 -29.67 12.75
C ALA A 265 37.72 -30.51 11.88
N TRP A 266 37.21 -31.51 11.18
CA TRP A 266 37.99 -32.29 10.20
C TRP A 266 38.47 -31.43 9.03
N TRP A 267 37.65 -30.48 8.57
CA TRP A 267 38.05 -29.54 7.52
C TRP A 267 39.19 -28.64 7.99
N ALA A 268 39.07 -28.04 9.18
CA ALA A 268 40.10 -27.19 9.77
C ALA A 268 41.43 -27.94 9.95
N ALA A 269 41.40 -29.14 10.54
CA ALA A 269 42.57 -30.00 10.68
C ALA A 269 43.21 -30.32 9.32
N SER A 270 42.37 -30.55 8.29
CA SER A 270 42.87 -30.81 6.94
C SER A 270 43.58 -29.62 6.31
N ALA A 271 43.10 -28.40 6.58
CA ALA A 271 43.69 -27.16 6.08
C ALA A 271 45.03 -26.86 6.76
N GLU A 272 45.20 -27.32 8.02
CA GLU A 272 46.45 -27.28 8.76
C GLU A 272 47.44 -28.40 8.35
N GLY A 273 47.03 -29.30 7.46
CA GLY A 273 47.87 -30.40 6.95
C GLY A 273 47.91 -31.63 7.86
N SER A 274 47.00 -31.73 8.82
CA SER A 274 46.94 -32.87 9.74
C SER A 274 46.08 -34.00 9.17
N ALA A 275 46.72 -35.10 8.75
CA ALA A 275 46.03 -36.29 8.27
C ALA A 275 45.22 -36.98 9.39
N PRO A 276 44.10 -37.66 9.07
CA PRO A 276 43.27 -38.33 10.07
C PRO A 276 44.05 -39.42 10.82
N THR A 277 43.96 -39.43 12.15
CA THR A 277 44.47 -40.52 12.98
C THR A 277 43.57 -41.76 12.90
N ALA A 278 44.06 -42.92 13.34
CA ALA A 278 43.25 -44.14 13.41
C ALA A 278 41.97 -43.97 14.25
N GLU A 279 42.04 -43.16 15.32
CA GLU A 279 40.87 -42.83 16.14
C GLU A 279 39.88 -41.94 15.37
N GLN A 280 40.38 -40.93 14.65
CA GLN A 280 39.54 -40.06 13.82
C GLN A 280 38.90 -40.81 12.65
N LEU A 281 39.59 -41.81 12.06
CA LEU A 281 39.01 -42.71 11.05
C LEU A 281 37.86 -43.55 11.63
N ALA A 282 38.02 -44.07 12.86
CA ALA A 282 36.95 -44.79 13.55
C ALA A 282 35.75 -43.89 13.86
N GLN A 283 36.00 -42.64 14.29
CA GLN A 283 34.95 -41.63 14.50
C GLN A 283 34.23 -41.28 13.18
N LEU A 284 34.97 -41.10 12.09
CA LEU A 284 34.42 -40.86 10.76
C LEU A 284 33.52 -42.01 10.32
N ARG A 285 33.94 -43.26 10.52
CA ARG A 285 33.14 -44.45 10.23
C ARG A 285 31.84 -44.46 11.01
N ALA A 286 31.92 -44.27 12.34
CA ALA A 286 30.75 -44.25 13.22
C ALA A 286 29.78 -43.11 12.89
N TRP A 287 30.30 -41.95 12.48
CA TRP A 287 29.50 -40.80 12.06
C TRP A 287 28.78 -41.07 10.74
N LEU A 288 29.45 -41.67 9.75
CA LEU A 288 28.85 -42.03 8.46
C LEU A 288 27.73 -43.08 8.61
N ASP A 289 27.87 -44.03 9.54
CA ASP A 289 26.83 -45.02 9.83
C ASP A 289 25.56 -44.36 10.43
N GLN A 290 25.70 -43.23 11.13
CA GLN A 290 24.59 -42.49 11.73
C GLN A 290 23.98 -41.42 10.81
N ALA A 291 24.78 -40.83 9.92
CA ALA A 291 24.41 -39.70 9.05
C ALA A 291 23.96 -40.11 7.63
N ALA A 292 23.80 -41.43 7.39
CA ALA A 292 23.78 -42.07 6.08
C ALA A 292 22.88 -41.47 4.97
N PRO A 293 21.66 -40.92 5.19
CA PRO A 293 20.83 -40.50 4.06
C PRO A 293 21.20 -39.14 3.42
N ALA A 294 22.12 -38.35 4.01
CA ALA A 294 22.45 -37.01 3.50
C ALA A 294 23.85 -36.89 2.86
N THR A 295 24.68 -37.93 2.96
CA THR A 295 26.07 -37.92 2.44
C THR A 295 26.09 -38.62 1.08
N GLY A 296 26.34 -37.88 -0.01
CA GLY A 296 26.16 -38.41 -1.37
C GLY A 296 26.96 -39.67 -1.68
N ASP A 297 28.23 -39.73 -1.28
CA ASP A 297 29.11 -40.90 -1.44
C ASP A 297 30.01 -41.12 -0.20
N PRO A 298 29.53 -41.88 0.80
CA PRO A 298 30.26 -42.10 2.05
C PRO A 298 31.50 -42.99 1.88
N LEU A 299 31.52 -43.89 0.88
CA LEU A 299 32.63 -44.81 0.67
C LEU A 299 33.84 -44.11 0.05
N SER A 300 33.61 -43.18 -0.88
CA SER A 300 34.70 -42.38 -1.45
C SER A 300 35.37 -41.48 -0.41
N LEU A 301 34.61 -40.93 0.55
CA LEU A 301 35.18 -40.15 1.66
C LEU A 301 36.08 -41.01 2.56
N LEU A 302 35.61 -42.20 2.94
CA LEU A 302 36.42 -43.14 3.74
C LEU A 302 37.70 -43.55 3.01
N ALA A 303 37.59 -43.89 1.72
CA ALA A 303 38.75 -44.28 0.92
C ALA A 303 39.78 -43.13 0.79
N ALA A 304 39.32 -41.89 0.64
CA ALA A 304 40.20 -40.72 0.60
C ALA A 304 40.87 -40.46 1.97
N ALA A 305 40.11 -40.61 3.07
CA ALA A 305 40.62 -40.44 4.42
C ALA A 305 41.69 -41.50 4.77
N GLU A 306 41.44 -42.77 4.43
CA GLU A 306 42.39 -43.87 4.65
C GLU A 306 43.67 -43.71 3.83
N ARG A 307 43.57 -43.31 2.55
CA ARG A 307 44.76 -43.04 1.71
C ARG A 307 45.62 -41.93 2.28
N TRP A 308 45.00 -40.84 2.72
CA TRP A 308 45.76 -39.73 3.27
C TRP A 308 46.33 -40.05 4.67
N SER A 309 45.61 -40.84 5.48
CA SER A 309 46.13 -41.35 6.75
C SER A 309 47.35 -42.26 6.55
N ALA A 310 47.36 -43.07 5.49
CA ALA A 310 48.47 -43.96 5.15
C ALA A 310 49.72 -43.23 4.62
N ASP A 311 49.53 -42.11 3.92
CA ASP A 311 50.62 -41.24 3.43
C ASP A 311 50.31 -39.76 3.70
N PRO A 312 50.65 -39.24 4.90
CA PRO A 312 50.33 -37.87 5.31
C PRO A 312 50.98 -36.78 4.44
N GLU A 313 52.12 -37.08 3.81
CA GLU A 313 52.88 -36.15 2.95
C GLU A 313 52.29 -36.07 1.52
N CYS A 314 51.37 -36.96 1.17
CA CYS A 314 50.70 -36.99 -0.14
C CYS A 314 49.72 -35.82 -0.31
N ARG A 315 50.19 -34.71 -0.89
CA ARG A 315 49.35 -33.54 -1.21
C ARG A 315 48.14 -33.85 -2.12
N PRO A 316 48.24 -34.73 -3.13
CA PRO A 316 47.05 -35.15 -3.89
C PRO A 316 46.01 -35.85 -3.00
N CYS A 317 46.45 -36.72 -2.08
CA CYS A 317 45.58 -37.44 -1.15
C CYS A 317 44.86 -36.48 -0.18
N GLN A 318 45.57 -35.48 0.33
CA GLN A 318 44.98 -34.39 1.13
C GLN A 318 43.87 -33.65 0.34
N ARG A 319 44.14 -33.32 -0.93
CA ARG A 319 43.18 -32.62 -1.79
C ARG A 319 41.94 -33.47 -2.09
N ASP A 320 42.12 -34.76 -2.35
CA ASP A 320 41.01 -35.69 -2.60
C ASP A 320 40.13 -35.83 -1.36
N TYR A 321 40.73 -35.91 -0.17
CA TYR A 321 40.02 -35.89 1.11
C TYR A 321 39.23 -34.59 1.31
N GLN A 322 39.84 -33.44 1.05
CA GLN A 322 39.15 -32.14 1.12
C GLN A 322 37.99 -32.05 0.13
N GLN A 323 38.17 -32.53 -1.10
CA GLN A 323 37.10 -32.56 -2.10
C GLN A 323 35.92 -33.44 -1.69
N ALA A 324 36.19 -34.58 -1.06
CA ALA A 324 35.15 -35.46 -0.54
C ALA A 324 34.44 -34.87 0.69
N LEU A 325 35.15 -34.08 1.51
CA LEU A 325 34.62 -33.45 2.73
C LEU A 325 33.80 -32.18 2.44
N TRP A 326 34.15 -31.44 1.37
CA TRP A 326 33.55 -30.14 1.06
C TRP A 326 32.02 -30.13 0.94
N PRO A 327 31.35 -31.09 0.25
CA PRO A 327 29.89 -31.11 0.14
C PRO A 327 29.18 -31.31 1.47
N LEU A 328 29.89 -31.80 2.50
CA LEU A 328 29.35 -32.06 3.83
C LEU A 328 29.41 -30.84 4.74
N LEU A 329 30.17 -29.80 4.36
CA LEU A 329 30.22 -28.56 5.11
C LEU A 329 28.87 -27.84 4.99
N ARG A 330 28.12 -27.82 6.09
CA ARG A 330 26.86 -27.08 6.16
C ARG A 330 27.16 -25.59 6.03
N LEU A 331 26.47 -24.95 5.08
CA LEU A 331 26.43 -23.49 5.03
C LEU A 331 25.81 -22.98 6.34
N PRO A 332 26.39 -21.95 6.98
CA PRO A 332 25.76 -21.34 8.13
C PRO A 332 24.34 -20.89 7.73
N PRO A 333 23.33 -21.09 8.60
CA PRO A 333 21.97 -20.72 8.27
C PRO A 333 21.91 -19.24 7.85
N THR A 334 21.29 -18.96 6.71
CA THR A 334 21.15 -17.59 6.17
C THR A 334 20.22 -16.72 7.00
N ARG A 335 19.58 -17.29 8.02
CA ARG A 335 18.73 -16.57 8.97
C ARG A 335 19.52 -16.32 10.26
N PRO A 336 19.54 -15.08 10.77
CA PRO A 336 20.08 -14.84 12.09
C PRO A 336 19.36 -15.76 13.07
N PRO A 337 20.09 -16.41 14.01
CA PRO A 337 19.45 -17.23 15.01
C PRO A 337 18.40 -16.38 15.73
N LEU A 338 17.21 -16.97 15.94
CA LEU A 338 16.21 -16.33 16.80
C LEU A 338 16.88 -16.04 18.14
N ARG A 339 16.59 -14.85 18.70
CA ARG A 339 17.09 -14.53 20.05
C ARG A 339 16.68 -15.67 20.98
N ALA A 340 17.59 -16.07 21.87
CA ALA A 340 17.31 -17.06 22.89
C ALA A 340 15.97 -16.71 23.56
N ARG A 341 15.08 -17.71 23.67
CA ARG A 341 13.82 -17.50 24.39
C ARG A 341 14.18 -17.00 25.79
N PRO A 342 13.48 -15.96 26.29
CA PRO A 342 13.67 -15.53 27.67
C PRO A 342 13.52 -16.73 28.60
N ASP A 343 14.37 -16.78 29.63
CA ASP A 343 14.18 -17.73 30.72
C ASP A 343 12.86 -17.41 31.46
N ALA A 344 12.47 -18.25 32.43
CA ALA A 344 11.21 -18.09 33.14
C ALA A 344 11.06 -16.69 33.79
N VAL A 345 12.18 -16.10 34.24
CA VAL A 345 12.22 -14.76 34.81
C VAL A 345 11.99 -13.69 33.75
N GLY A 346 12.69 -13.79 32.62
CA GLY A 346 12.53 -12.88 31.48
C GLY A 346 11.12 -12.94 30.88
N ALA A 347 10.52 -14.14 30.80
CA ALA A 347 9.15 -14.31 30.34
C ALA A 347 8.13 -13.65 31.30
N SER A 348 8.31 -13.83 32.61
CA SER A 348 7.46 -13.18 33.63
C SER A 348 7.58 -11.65 33.59
N TYR A 349 8.79 -11.14 33.35
CA TYR A 349 9.03 -9.70 33.23
C TYR A 349 8.32 -9.10 32.01
N LEU A 350 8.43 -9.73 30.83
CA LEU A 350 7.77 -9.28 29.62
C LEU A 350 6.24 -9.32 29.74
N GLN A 351 5.68 -10.37 30.33
CA GLN A 351 4.24 -10.45 30.61
C GLN A 351 3.74 -9.32 31.53
N ARG A 352 4.55 -8.88 32.49
CA ARG A 352 4.17 -7.75 33.36
C ARG A 352 4.21 -6.43 32.60
N LEU A 353 5.16 -6.24 31.70
CA LEU A 353 5.21 -5.05 30.84
C LEU A 353 3.98 -4.97 29.94
N GLU A 354 3.59 -6.06 29.29
CA GLU A 354 2.39 -6.11 28.44
C GLU A 354 1.11 -5.79 29.24
N ARG A 355 1.00 -6.28 30.48
CA ARG A 355 -0.14 -5.97 31.36
C ARG A 355 -0.16 -4.51 31.79
N LEU A 356 1.01 -3.90 32.03
CA LEU A 356 1.11 -2.49 32.40
C LEU A 356 0.68 -1.60 31.23
N ASP A 357 1.08 -1.92 30.00
CA ASP A 357 0.63 -1.21 28.80
C ASP A 357 -0.90 -1.35 28.60
N ALA A 358 -1.47 -2.53 28.79
CA ALA A 358 -2.91 -2.75 28.71
C ALA A 358 -3.69 -1.96 29.79
N SER A 359 -3.16 -1.89 31.01
CA SER A 359 -3.77 -1.11 32.10
C SER A 359 -3.64 0.40 31.92
N ALA A 360 -2.66 0.87 31.14
CA ALA A 360 -2.50 2.30 30.83
C ALA A 360 -3.47 2.78 29.74
N THR A 361 -4.06 1.87 28.96
CA THR A 361 -5.12 2.17 27.98
C THR A 361 -6.53 2.13 28.57
N GLU A 362 -6.70 1.57 29.77
CA GLU A 362 -7.96 1.57 30.53
C GLU A 362 -7.90 2.63 31.65
N VAL A 363 -7.85 3.90 31.29
CA VAL A 363 -8.22 4.99 32.21
C VAL A 363 -9.49 5.63 31.64
N PRO A 364 -10.59 5.67 32.43
CA PRO A 364 -11.90 6.14 31.95
C PRO A 364 -11.94 7.61 31.56
#